data_AF-B9NXS2-F1
#
_entry.id   AF-B9NXS2-F1
#
_cell.length_a   1.000
_cell.length_b   1.000
_cell.length_c   1.000
_cell.angle_alpha   90.00
_cell.angle_beta   90.00
_cell.angle_gamma   90.00
#
_symmetry.space_group_name_H-M   'P 1'
#
loop_
_entity.id
_entity.type
_entity.pdbx_description
1 polymer ?
#
loop_
_entity_poly.entity_id
_entity_poly.type
_entity_poly.pdbx_seq_one_letter_code
_entity_poly.pdbx_strand_id
1 'polypeptide(L)'
;MDASASAQGSGDPQEYCKHGVRGSKHVTWGMGFFFVKNSLDKCCLCGSSERLTGEHKIKRTGIAKEFGTDTMTIGTIGAKNSRLRYAQSPKSKAFHFRSKLCAECNGSRTQEPDREFDRLHTHISELVQDGNEPSEAFDSAEYAVGTQRFNNIARYFAKLICCHLAEIDAPRPIYISRFAIGSFMQNRMYLGVHRDWTFDRHVGPDGDRKYAAHGGLVVSGNRDTHALNGFHSTLTFGPVQYGFFFRLDWKELLELRLFHSKFYAWARKQVKQGTEQPLSENERKSLGL
;
A
#
# COMPACT_ATOMS: atom_id res chain seq x y z
N MET A 1 8.09 0.79 -17.43
CA MET A 1 7.70 0.05 -16.20
C MET A 1 8.90 0.20 -15.31
N ASP A 2 8.94 1.32 -14.58
CA ASP A 2 10.17 1.84 -14.00
C ASP A 2 9.88 2.12 -12.53
N ALA A 3 10.55 1.38 -11.65
CA ALA A 3 10.52 1.52 -10.20
C ALA A 3 11.93 1.87 -9.72
N SER A 4 12.02 2.61 -8.61
CA SER A 4 13.22 3.37 -8.28
C SER A 4 13.35 3.62 -6.76
N ALA A 5 14.58 3.65 -6.23
CA ALA A 5 14.90 3.21 -4.84
C ALA A 5 15.72 4.22 -3.99
N SER A 6 15.53 4.20 -2.65
CA SER A 6 16.34 4.85 -1.60
C SER A 6 16.40 4.00 -0.30
N ALA A 7 17.39 4.20 0.62
CA ALA A 7 17.73 3.28 1.73
C ALA A 7 18.17 3.97 3.05
N GLN A 8 17.83 3.41 4.24
CA GLN A 8 18.58 3.41 5.53
C GLN A 8 17.88 2.63 6.69
N GLY A 9 18.64 1.93 7.56
CA GLY A 9 18.27 0.85 8.55
C GLY A 9 17.74 1.31 9.94
N SER A 10 17.72 0.56 11.04
CA SER A 10 17.59 -0.89 11.39
C SER A 10 17.47 -1.00 12.93
N GLY A 11 16.59 -1.85 13.48
CA GLY A 11 16.54 -2.21 14.91
C GLY A 11 15.40 -3.21 15.24
N ASP A 12 15.74 -4.36 15.84
CA ASP A 12 14.91 -5.51 16.31
C ASP A 12 14.71 -5.39 17.85
N PRO A 13 13.89 -6.17 18.63
CA PRO A 13 13.40 -7.55 18.38
C PRO A 13 11.98 -7.97 18.91
N GLN A 14 11.60 -9.20 18.54
CA GLN A 14 10.82 -10.29 19.21
C GLN A 14 10.09 -9.99 20.55
N GLU A 15 8.95 -10.57 20.95
CA GLU A 15 8.39 -11.93 20.89
C GLU A 15 6.93 -11.89 21.45
N TYR A 16 6.10 -12.92 21.23
CA TYR A 16 5.02 -13.45 22.11
C TYR A 16 3.64 -13.82 21.50
N CYS A 17 3.23 -15.03 21.92
CA CYS A 17 1.88 -15.54 22.21
C CYS A 17 1.06 -16.32 21.15
N LYS A 18 1.01 -17.62 21.42
CA LYS A 18 0.09 -18.67 20.97
C LYS A 18 -1.32 -18.43 21.53
N HIS A 19 -2.37 -18.69 20.76
CA HIS A 19 -3.56 -19.49 21.11
C HIS A 19 -4.47 -19.61 19.87
N GLY A 20 -5.05 -20.80 19.70
CA GLY A 20 -5.62 -21.26 18.42
C GLY A 20 -7.12 -21.05 18.23
N VAL A 21 -7.56 -21.29 16.99
CA VAL A 21 -8.97 -21.51 16.63
C VAL A 21 -9.02 -22.68 15.65
N ARG A 22 -9.87 -23.66 15.95
CA ARG A 22 -10.16 -24.85 15.13
C ARG A 22 -11.04 -24.46 13.94
N GLY A 23 -10.75 -25.07 12.79
CA GLY A 23 -11.64 -25.10 11.62
C GLY A 23 -10.94 -24.76 10.32
N SER A 24 -10.13 -25.67 9.77
CA SER A 24 -9.63 -25.52 8.40
C SER A 24 -9.85 -26.82 7.63
N LYS A 25 -10.70 -26.75 6.60
CA LYS A 25 -10.65 -27.66 5.45
C LYS A 25 -9.22 -27.68 4.92
N HIS A 26 -8.76 -28.84 4.48
CA HIS A 26 -7.38 -29.09 4.04
C HIS A 26 -6.94 -28.06 2.99
N VAL A 27 -6.17 -27.06 3.43
CA VAL A 27 -5.33 -26.24 2.57
C VAL A 27 -4.07 -27.06 2.35
N THR A 28 -3.86 -27.56 1.13
CA THR A 28 -2.56 -28.08 0.73
C THR A 28 -1.55 -26.94 0.81
N TRP A 29 -0.79 -26.88 1.91
CA TRP A 29 0.32 -25.96 2.11
C TRP A 29 1.46 -26.37 1.18
N GLY A 30 1.45 -25.86 -0.05
CA GLY A 30 2.63 -25.88 -0.90
C GLY A 30 3.70 -24.97 -0.29
N MET A 31 4.70 -25.59 0.34
CA MET A 31 5.99 -25.07 0.84
C MET A 31 6.23 -23.56 0.74
N GLY A 32 5.60 -22.78 1.61
CA GLY A 32 5.97 -21.39 1.87
C GLY A 32 5.61 -21.01 3.30
N PHE A 33 6.61 -20.67 4.10
CA PHE A 33 6.46 -20.24 5.49
C PHE A 33 6.09 -18.76 5.56
N PHE A 34 6.58 -17.99 4.60
CA PHE A 34 6.43 -16.54 4.54
C PHE A 34 5.55 -16.08 3.38
N PHE A 35 5.48 -16.87 2.31
CA PHE A 35 4.81 -16.52 1.07
C PHE A 35 3.92 -17.65 0.55
N VAL A 36 2.84 -17.28 -0.14
CA VAL A 36 2.03 -18.22 -0.92
C VAL A 36 1.92 -17.71 -2.33
N LYS A 37 1.98 -18.61 -3.31
CA LYS A 37 1.73 -18.24 -4.71
C LYS A 37 0.39 -17.51 -4.83
N ASN A 38 0.43 -16.34 -5.46
CA ASN A 38 -0.77 -15.56 -5.72
C ASN A 38 -1.45 -16.03 -7.02
N SER A 39 -2.72 -15.66 -7.18
CA SER A 39 -3.47 -15.91 -8.41
C SER A 39 -4.63 -14.91 -8.53
N LEU A 40 -4.93 -14.46 -9.75
CA LEU A 40 -5.98 -13.45 -10.01
C LEU A 40 -7.41 -13.97 -9.78
N ASP A 41 -7.59 -15.30 -9.71
CA ASP A 41 -8.85 -15.99 -9.39
C ASP A 41 -9.00 -16.29 -7.89
N LYS A 42 -8.15 -15.70 -7.04
CA LYS A 42 -8.18 -15.87 -5.59
C LYS A 42 -8.07 -14.53 -4.87
N CYS A 43 -8.59 -14.50 -3.66
CA CYS A 43 -8.45 -13.39 -2.74
C CYS A 43 -6.96 -13.17 -2.42
N CYS A 44 -6.44 -11.98 -2.71
CA CYS A 44 -5.03 -11.63 -2.46
C CYS A 44 -4.70 -11.49 -0.96
N LEU A 45 -5.68 -11.59 -0.05
CA LEU A 45 -5.46 -11.62 1.39
C LEU A 45 -5.50 -13.04 1.98
N CYS A 46 -6.57 -13.79 1.72
CA CYS A 46 -6.80 -15.10 2.35
C CYS A 46 -6.67 -16.30 1.40
N GLY A 47 -6.76 -16.07 0.08
CA GLY A 47 -6.63 -17.14 -0.94
C GLY A 47 -7.92 -17.86 -1.27
N SER A 48 -9.05 -17.46 -0.69
CA SER A 48 -10.36 -17.96 -1.07
C SER A 48 -10.69 -17.58 -2.52
N SER A 49 -11.27 -18.50 -3.28
CA SER A 49 -11.84 -18.27 -4.61
C SER A 49 -13.33 -17.91 -4.56
N GLU A 50 -13.92 -17.82 -3.37
CA GLU A 50 -15.35 -17.60 -3.19
C GLU A 50 -15.70 -16.10 -3.19
N ARG A 51 -16.79 -15.75 -3.88
CA ARG A 51 -17.42 -14.42 -3.87
C ARG A 51 -16.41 -13.27 -4.04
N LEU A 52 -15.66 -13.34 -5.12
CA LEU A 52 -14.62 -12.35 -5.44
C LEU A 52 -15.23 -11.00 -5.81
N THR A 53 -14.69 -9.94 -5.23
CA THR A 53 -15.01 -8.54 -5.48
C THR A 53 -13.75 -7.79 -5.90
N GLY A 54 -13.93 -6.60 -6.50
CA GLY A 54 -12.82 -5.71 -6.83
C GLY A 54 -12.49 -4.79 -5.66
N GLU A 55 -11.22 -4.42 -5.53
CA GLU A 55 -10.77 -3.40 -4.59
C GLU A 55 -10.38 -2.12 -5.32
N HIS A 56 -10.66 -0.98 -4.72
CA HIS A 56 -10.26 0.31 -5.26
C HIS A 56 -8.79 0.63 -4.93
N LYS A 57 -8.02 1.15 -5.90
CA LYS A 57 -6.66 1.67 -5.72
C LYS A 57 -6.62 2.96 -4.90
N ILE A 58 -7.68 3.74 -5.05
CA ILE A 58 -7.91 4.99 -4.32
C ILE A 58 -9.32 4.90 -3.77
N LYS A 59 -9.47 5.08 -2.46
CA LYS A 59 -10.73 4.87 -1.78
C LYS A 59 -11.82 5.80 -2.31
N ARG A 60 -12.99 5.23 -2.63
CA ARG A 60 -14.11 5.95 -3.22
C ARG A 60 -14.64 7.08 -2.32
N THR A 61 -14.63 6.90 -1.01
CA THR A 61 -15.06 7.92 -0.03
C THR A 61 -14.12 9.14 -0.06
N GLY A 62 -12.80 8.93 -0.08
CA GLY A 62 -11.83 10.02 -0.22
C GLY A 62 -11.97 10.74 -1.56
N ILE A 63 -12.15 9.99 -2.65
CA ILE A 63 -12.48 10.55 -3.97
C ILE A 63 -13.73 11.42 -3.93
N ALA A 64 -14.82 10.94 -3.33
CA ALA A 64 -16.09 11.67 -3.31
C ALA A 64 -15.99 12.95 -2.46
N LYS A 65 -15.18 12.93 -1.40
CA LYS A 65 -14.89 14.11 -0.57
C LYS A 65 -14.07 15.16 -1.34
N GLU A 66 -13.06 14.72 -2.08
CA GLU A 66 -12.15 15.60 -2.81
C GLU A 66 -12.81 16.20 -4.07
N PHE A 67 -13.57 15.39 -4.81
CA PHE A 67 -14.07 15.77 -6.14
C PHE A 67 -15.58 16.01 -6.21
N GLY A 68 -16.36 15.64 -5.19
CA GLY A 68 -17.82 15.70 -5.26
C GLY A 68 -18.37 14.90 -6.46
N THR A 69 -19.10 15.58 -7.34
CA THR A 69 -19.61 15.04 -8.62
C THR A 69 -18.78 15.43 -9.85
N ASP A 70 -17.68 16.16 -9.64
CA ASP A 70 -16.93 16.81 -10.71
C ASP A 70 -15.99 15.86 -11.45
N THR A 71 -15.48 16.32 -12.60
CA THR A 71 -14.45 15.64 -13.38
C THR A 71 -13.16 15.48 -12.56
N MET A 72 -12.59 14.28 -12.62
CA MET A 72 -11.49 13.90 -11.74
C MET A 72 -10.16 13.80 -12.49
N THR A 73 -9.10 14.35 -11.89
CA THR A 73 -7.72 14.13 -12.35
C THR A 73 -7.05 13.07 -11.48
N ILE A 74 -6.68 11.93 -12.07
CA ILE A 74 -5.99 10.87 -11.35
C ILE A 74 -4.69 10.44 -12.04
N GLY A 75 -3.62 10.40 -11.25
CA GLY A 75 -2.29 10.00 -11.67
C GLY A 75 -1.84 8.67 -11.07
N THR A 76 -0.95 7.99 -11.79
CA THR A 76 0.00 7.07 -11.15
C THR A 76 1.33 7.83 -11.07
N ILE A 77 1.79 8.14 -9.87
CA ILE A 77 3.03 8.88 -9.67
C ILE A 77 4.21 7.90 -9.74
N GLY A 78 5.34 8.28 -10.36
CA GLY A 78 6.60 7.52 -10.34
C GLY A 78 6.88 6.61 -11.55
N ALA A 79 5.98 6.53 -12.54
CA ALA A 79 6.27 5.87 -13.81
C ALA A 79 6.83 6.87 -14.83
N LYS A 80 7.90 6.53 -15.57
CA LYS A 80 8.33 7.31 -16.75
C LYS A 80 7.13 7.49 -17.69
N ASN A 81 6.77 8.75 -17.96
CA ASN A 81 5.55 9.17 -18.69
C ASN A 81 4.23 9.02 -17.91
N SER A 82 4.22 9.22 -16.60
CA SER A 82 2.98 9.31 -15.81
C SER A 82 2.13 10.49 -16.29
N ARG A 83 1.23 10.22 -17.24
CA ARG A 83 0.20 11.16 -17.65
C ARG A 83 -0.90 11.10 -16.61
N LEU A 84 -1.23 12.26 -16.05
CA LEU A 84 -2.50 12.48 -15.38
C LEU A 84 -3.61 12.04 -16.33
N ARG A 85 -4.46 11.13 -15.87
CA ARG A 85 -5.61 10.65 -16.63
C ARG A 85 -6.85 11.27 -16.04
N TYR A 86 -7.66 11.86 -16.91
CA TYR A 86 -9.00 12.25 -16.52
C TYR A 86 -9.87 11.01 -16.39
N ALA A 87 -10.61 10.92 -15.31
CA ALA A 87 -11.64 9.91 -15.15
C ALA A 87 -13.00 10.57 -15.02
N GLN A 88 -13.96 10.00 -15.73
CA GLN A 88 -15.32 10.52 -15.81
C GLN A 88 -16.16 10.22 -14.56
N SER A 89 -15.77 9.25 -13.73
CA SER A 89 -16.46 8.99 -12.47
C SER A 89 -15.63 8.19 -11.47
N PRO A 90 -15.92 8.30 -10.15
CA PRO A 90 -15.35 7.46 -9.09
C PRO A 90 -15.53 5.95 -9.29
N LYS A 91 -16.45 5.53 -10.17
CA LYS A 91 -16.75 4.12 -10.47
C LYS A 91 -15.90 3.55 -11.61
N SER A 92 -14.98 4.33 -12.19
CA SER A 92 -14.15 3.86 -13.30
C SER A 92 -13.35 2.60 -12.95
N LYS A 93 -13.27 1.65 -13.89
CA LYS A 93 -12.41 0.46 -13.77
C LYS A 93 -10.93 0.84 -13.61
N ALA A 94 -10.52 2.03 -14.06
CA ALA A 94 -9.17 2.55 -13.86
C ALA A 94 -8.79 2.65 -12.37
N PHE A 95 -9.79 2.79 -11.49
CA PHE A 95 -9.60 2.87 -10.04
C PHE A 95 -9.63 1.54 -9.33
N HIS A 96 -9.75 0.43 -10.05
CA HIS A 96 -9.80 -0.87 -9.43
C HIS A 96 -8.50 -1.63 -9.68
N PHE A 97 -8.07 -2.35 -8.66
CA PHE A 97 -7.12 -3.42 -8.84
C PHE A 97 -7.75 -4.50 -9.74
N ARG A 98 -6.94 -5.08 -10.62
CA ARG A 98 -7.24 -6.35 -11.30
C ARG A 98 -7.32 -7.49 -10.28
N SER A 99 -6.47 -7.44 -9.25
CA SER A 99 -6.49 -8.36 -8.12
C SER A 99 -7.86 -8.37 -7.43
N LYS A 100 -8.20 -9.52 -6.83
CA LYS A 100 -9.49 -9.74 -6.21
C LYS A 100 -9.37 -9.91 -4.71
N LEU A 101 -10.43 -9.55 -4.02
CA LEU A 101 -10.66 -9.88 -2.61
C LEU A 101 -11.94 -10.72 -2.51
N CYS A 102 -12.04 -11.66 -1.58
CA CYS A 102 -13.35 -12.26 -1.29
C CYS A 102 -14.21 -11.26 -0.53
N ALA A 103 -15.54 -11.38 -0.63
CA ALA A 103 -16.49 -10.47 0.03
C ALA A 103 -16.30 -10.36 1.55
N GLU A 104 -15.84 -11.42 2.22
CA GLU A 104 -15.57 -11.40 3.66
C GLU A 104 -14.31 -10.58 3.98
N CYS A 105 -13.24 -10.75 3.18
CA CYS A 105 -12.03 -9.95 3.30
C CYS A 105 -12.31 -8.49 2.95
N ASN A 106 -13.02 -8.21 1.86
CA ASN A 106 -13.39 -6.85 1.46
C ASN A 106 -14.63 -6.29 2.18
N GLY A 107 -14.90 -6.83 3.36
CA GLY A 107 -16.10 -6.55 4.13
C GLY A 107 -15.74 -6.66 5.60
N SER A 108 -16.35 -7.62 6.31
CA SER A 108 -16.23 -7.75 7.75
C SER A 108 -14.79 -7.76 8.28
N ARG A 109 -13.82 -8.36 7.56
CA ARG A 109 -12.43 -8.47 8.05
C ARG A 109 -11.61 -7.19 7.92
N THR A 110 -11.94 -6.30 6.98
CA THR A 110 -11.21 -5.02 6.80
C THR A 110 -12.08 -3.79 7.04
N GLN A 111 -13.36 -3.95 7.35
CA GLN A 111 -14.29 -2.84 7.52
C GLN A 111 -13.85 -1.87 8.61
N GLU A 112 -13.34 -2.37 9.74
CA GLU A 112 -12.89 -1.49 10.82
C GLU A 112 -11.61 -0.72 10.44
N PRO A 113 -10.54 -1.35 9.88
CA PRO A 113 -9.45 -0.65 9.21
C PRO A 113 -9.89 0.39 8.18
N ASP A 114 -10.84 0.03 7.31
CA ASP A 114 -11.36 0.93 6.28
C ASP A 114 -12.02 2.15 6.92
N ARG A 115 -12.89 1.98 7.92
CA ARG A 115 -13.54 3.10 8.64
C ARG A 115 -12.55 3.97 9.39
N GLU A 116 -11.54 3.38 10.01
CA GLU A 116 -10.54 4.13 10.76
C GLU A 116 -9.71 5.03 9.83
N PHE A 117 -9.38 4.54 8.63
CA PHE A 117 -8.78 5.39 7.61
C PHE A 117 -9.68 6.58 7.22
N ASP A 118 -11.01 6.39 7.08
CA ASP A 118 -11.91 7.51 6.76
C ASP A 118 -11.92 8.57 7.87
N ARG A 119 -11.89 8.14 9.15
CA ARG A 119 -11.84 9.06 10.30
C ARG A 119 -10.54 9.84 10.31
N LEU A 120 -9.40 9.13 10.24
CA LEU A 120 -8.08 9.74 10.23
C LEU A 120 -7.95 10.74 9.06
N HIS A 121 -8.35 10.35 7.85
CA HIS A 121 -8.26 11.21 6.68
C HIS A 121 -9.14 12.47 6.81
N THR A 122 -10.32 12.36 7.42
CA THR A 122 -11.17 13.53 7.73
C THR A 122 -10.44 14.49 8.65
N HIS A 123 -9.90 13.98 9.76
CA HIS A 123 -9.17 14.80 10.73
C HIS A 123 -7.91 15.46 10.12
N ILE A 124 -7.13 14.72 9.33
CA ILE A 124 -5.98 15.28 8.61
C ILE A 124 -6.42 16.39 7.64
N SER A 125 -7.54 16.20 6.95
CA SER A 125 -8.03 17.21 6.00
C SER A 125 -8.44 18.51 6.70
N GLU A 126 -9.05 18.41 7.88
CA GLU A 126 -9.38 19.56 8.74
C GLU A 126 -8.10 20.27 9.21
N LEU A 127 -7.10 19.53 9.71
CA LEU A 127 -5.81 20.09 10.12
C LEU A 127 -5.14 20.88 8.99
N VAL A 128 -5.13 20.32 7.77
CA VAL A 128 -4.53 20.98 6.60
C VAL A 128 -5.31 22.22 6.18
N GLN A 129 -6.65 22.19 6.26
CA GLN A 129 -7.49 23.37 6.00
C GLN A 129 -7.20 24.50 6.98
N ASP A 130 -6.90 24.16 8.24
CA ASP A 130 -6.49 25.10 9.29
C ASP A 130 -5.02 25.53 9.19
N GLY A 131 -4.28 25.03 8.19
CA GLY A 131 -2.90 25.41 7.93
C GLY A 131 -1.83 24.59 8.67
N ASN A 132 -2.24 23.55 9.41
CA ASN A 132 -1.33 22.68 10.18
C ASN A 132 -0.66 21.62 9.30
N GLU A 133 0.33 20.90 9.84
CA GLU A 133 0.97 19.79 9.14
C GLU A 133 0.14 18.50 9.25
N PRO A 134 -0.01 17.71 8.17
CA PRO A 134 -0.77 16.45 8.19
C PRO A 134 -0.32 15.44 9.24
N SER A 135 0.98 15.45 9.59
CA SER A 135 1.56 14.52 10.56
C SER A 135 1.06 14.76 11.99
N GLU A 136 0.57 15.98 12.30
CA GLU A 136 0.07 16.34 13.63
C GLU A 136 -1.16 15.50 14.03
N ALA A 137 -1.86 14.89 13.07
CA ALA A 137 -2.95 13.95 13.36
C ALA A 137 -2.51 12.75 14.21
N PHE A 138 -1.21 12.42 14.22
CA PHE A 138 -0.63 11.34 15.01
C PHE A 138 -0.11 11.78 16.38
N ASP A 139 -0.19 13.06 16.73
CA ASP A 139 0.25 13.57 18.04
C ASP A 139 -0.73 13.21 19.16
N SER A 140 -1.95 12.82 18.81
CA SER A 140 -2.94 12.34 19.78
C SER A 140 -2.61 10.94 20.30
N ALA A 141 -2.81 10.72 21.60
CA ALA A 141 -2.54 9.45 22.26
C ALA A 141 -3.33 8.27 21.66
N GLU A 142 -4.46 8.54 21.01
CA GLU A 142 -5.27 7.51 20.36
C GLU A 142 -4.62 6.93 19.10
N TYR A 143 -3.75 7.68 18.42
CA TYR A 143 -2.98 7.23 17.24
C TYR A 143 -1.51 6.90 17.55
N ALA A 144 -1.13 6.85 18.83
CA ALA A 144 0.19 6.40 19.23
C ALA A 144 0.51 4.99 18.69
N VAL A 145 1.78 4.75 18.39
CA VAL A 145 2.24 3.45 17.87
C VAL A 145 1.84 2.32 18.83
N GLY A 146 1.19 1.29 18.27
CA GLY A 146 0.73 0.12 19.02
C GLY A 146 -0.72 0.21 19.50
N THR A 147 -1.38 1.36 19.41
CA THR A 147 -2.81 1.47 19.72
C THR A 147 -3.66 0.71 18.70
N GLN A 148 -4.91 0.39 19.07
CA GLN A 148 -5.84 -0.26 18.16
C GLN A 148 -6.15 0.60 16.93
N ARG A 149 -6.27 1.93 17.08
CA ARG A 149 -6.53 2.83 15.95
C ARG A 149 -5.34 2.91 15.01
N PHE A 150 -4.12 3.06 15.53
CA PHE A 150 -2.91 3.01 14.70
C PHE A 150 -2.79 1.67 13.96
N ASN A 151 -3.04 0.55 14.64
CA ASN A 151 -3.03 -0.76 14.01
C ASN A 151 -4.12 -0.90 12.93
N ASN A 152 -5.32 -0.35 13.13
CA ASN A 152 -6.36 -0.34 12.10
C ASN A 152 -5.93 0.46 10.86
N ILE A 153 -5.28 1.61 11.03
CA ILE A 153 -4.70 2.36 9.90
C ILE A 153 -3.62 1.54 9.19
N ALA A 154 -2.70 0.93 9.94
CA ALA A 154 -1.67 0.08 9.37
C ALA A 154 -2.26 -1.12 8.61
N ARG A 155 -3.35 -1.72 9.10
CA ARG A 155 -4.08 -2.82 8.43
C ARG A 155 -4.68 -2.38 7.10
N TYR A 156 -5.22 -1.16 7.05
CA TYR A 156 -5.72 -0.58 5.80
C TYR A 156 -4.60 -0.48 4.75
N PHE A 157 -3.43 0.03 5.12
CA PHE A 157 -2.29 0.11 4.19
C PHE A 157 -1.69 -1.26 3.85
N ALA A 158 -1.69 -2.22 4.78
CA ALA A 158 -1.32 -3.61 4.50
C ALA A 158 -2.22 -4.24 3.43
N LYS A 159 -3.54 -4.00 3.50
CA LYS A 159 -4.52 -4.42 2.48
C LYS A 159 -4.14 -3.85 1.11
N LEU A 160 -3.82 -2.55 1.02
CA LEU A 160 -3.43 -1.92 -0.24
C LEU A 160 -2.12 -2.48 -0.80
N ILE A 161 -1.10 -2.68 0.04
CA ILE A 161 0.16 -3.33 -0.38
C ILE A 161 -0.09 -4.72 -0.95
N CYS A 162 -0.90 -5.55 -0.28
CA CYS A 162 -1.23 -6.88 -0.79
C CYS A 162 -1.92 -6.81 -2.17
N CYS A 163 -2.80 -5.83 -2.38
CA CYS A 163 -3.42 -5.61 -3.69
C CYS A 163 -2.39 -5.18 -4.74
N HIS A 164 -1.47 -4.27 -4.40
CA HIS A 164 -0.38 -3.85 -5.29
C HIS A 164 0.56 -5.00 -5.68
N LEU A 165 0.95 -5.83 -4.71
CA LEU A 165 1.72 -7.05 -4.96
C LEU A 165 0.97 -8.01 -5.90
N ALA A 166 -0.34 -8.16 -5.68
CA ALA A 166 -1.14 -9.03 -6.51
C ALA A 166 -1.31 -8.55 -7.96
N GLU A 167 -1.30 -7.23 -8.22
CA GLU A 167 -1.35 -6.69 -9.60
C GLU A 167 -0.20 -7.18 -10.49
N ILE A 168 0.96 -7.40 -9.88
CA ILE A 168 2.18 -7.80 -10.57
C ILE A 168 2.49 -9.29 -10.44
N ASP A 169 1.49 -10.08 -10.02
CA ASP A 169 1.60 -11.53 -9.78
C ASP A 169 2.72 -11.90 -8.77
N ALA A 170 3.00 -11.00 -7.81
CA ALA A 170 3.93 -11.29 -6.73
C ALA A 170 3.34 -12.34 -5.78
N PRO A 171 4.17 -13.18 -5.16
CA PRO A 171 3.69 -14.07 -4.12
C PRO A 171 3.13 -13.27 -2.94
N ARG A 172 2.04 -13.77 -2.35
CA ARG A 172 1.35 -13.12 -1.24
C ARG A 172 2.15 -13.27 0.05
N PRO A 173 2.57 -12.18 0.71
CA PRO A 173 3.20 -12.23 2.02
C PRO A 173 2.19 -12.64 3.10
N ILE A 174 2.40 -13.79 3.74
CA ILE A 174 1.49 -14.37 4.73
C ILE A 174 1.32 -13.43 5.92
N TYR A 175 2.41 -12.87 6.45
CA TYR A 175 2.34 -12.01 7.63
C TYR A 175 1.56 -10.71 7.38
N ILE A 176 1.86 -10.02 6.28
CA ILE A 176 1.19 -8.77 5.91
C ILE A 176 -0.28 -9.03 5.58
N SER A 177 -0.57 -10.11 4.83
CA SER A 177 -1.96 -10.42 4.47
C SER A 177 -2.80 -10.86 5.66
N ARG A 178 -2.21 -11.58 6.62
CA ARG A 178 -2.85 -11.97 7.88
C ARG A 178 -3.05 -10.79 8.82
N PHE A 179 -2.08 -9.87 8.87
CA PHE A 179 -2.20 -8.63 9.63
C PHE A 179 -3.36 -7.78 9.09
N ALA A 180 -3.42 -7.57 7.77
CA ALA A 180 -4.48 -6.80 7.10
C ALA A 180 -5.89 -7.26 7.47
N ILE A 181 -6.11 -8.57 7.62
CA ILE A 181 -7.42 -9.17 7.99
C ILE A 181 -7.60 -9.38 9.51
N GLY A 182 -6.69 -8.86 10.35
CA GLY A 182 -6.78 -8.96 11.80
C GLY A 182 -6.50 -10.36 12.38
N SER A 183 -5.93 -11.29 11.62
CA SER A 183 -5.58 -12.65 12.08
C SER A 183 -4.15 -12.78 12.62
N PHE A 184 -3.43 -11.66 12.64
CA PHE A 184 -2.09 -11.50 13.19
C PHE A 184 -1.96 -10.08 13.75
N MET A 185 -1.33 -9.93 14.92
CA MET A 185 -1.33 -8.66 15.66
C MET A 185 -0.09 -7.81 15.44
N GLN A 186 1.03 -8.44 15.08
CA GLN A 186 2.30 -7.73 14.93
C GLN A 186 2.27 -6.85 13.67
N ASN A 187 2.39 -5.54 13.89
CA ASN A 187 2.50 -4.57 12.81
C ASN A 187 3.93 -4.56 12.25
N ARG A 188 4.05 -4.66 10.91
CA ARG A 188 5.30 -4.50 10.16
C ARG A 188 5.22 -3.40 9.10
N MET A 189 4.12 -2.65 9.11
CA MET A 189 3.87 -1.52 8.24
C MET A 189 4.41 -0.25 8.90
N TYR A 190 5.13 0.51 8.09
CA TYR A 190 5.55 1.86 8.41
C TYR A 190 4.69 2.83 7.61
N LEU A 191 4.36 3.97 8.23
CA LEU A 191 3.49 4.99 7.67
C LEU A 191 4.15 6.37 7.85
N GLY A 192 4.11 7.18 6.81
CA GLY A 192 4.37 8.61 6.85
C GLY A 192 3.19 9.35 6.22
N VAL A 193 2.88 10.54 6.76
CA VAL A 193 1.86 11.43 6.20
C VAL A 193 2.47 12.80 6.03
N HIS A 194 2.35 13.35 4.83
CA HIS A 194 3.01 14.60 4.44
C HIS A 194 2.08 15.43 3.56
N ARG A 195 2.40 16.72 3.39
CA ARG A 195 1.81 17.52 2.32
C ARG A 195 2.28 16.97 0.97
N ASP A 196 1.36 16.82 0.03
CA ASP A 196 1.68 16.32 -1.29
C ASP A 196 2.37 17.41 -2.12
N TRP A 197 3.65 17.22 -2.42
CA TRP A 197 4.46 18.15 -3.21
C TRP A 197 3.89 18.40 -4.62
N THR A 198 3.19 17.42 -5.19
CA THR A 198 2.61 17.52 -6.54
C THR A 198 1.35 18.39 -6.53
N PHE A 199 0.58 18.36 -5.44
CA PHE A 199 -0.66 19.12 -5.29
C PHE A 199 -0.44 20.62 -5.48
N ASP A 200 0.56 21.21 -4.82
CA ASP A 200 0.86 22.65 -4.91
C ASP A 200 1.22 23.11 -6.33
N ARG A 201 1.66 22.18 -7.17
CA ARG A 201 2.11 22.41 -8.55
C ARG A 201 1.06 22.00 -9.58
N HIS A 202 0.00 21.34 -9.14
CA HIS A 202 -1.08 20.90 -10.00
C HIS A 202 -2.17 21.97 -10.05
N VAL A 203 -2.47 22.45 -11.26
CA VAL A 203 -3.65 23.26 -11.54
C VAL A 203 -4.50 22.45 -12.51
N GLY A 204 -5.72 22.11 -12.11
CA GLY A 204 -6.69 21.43 -12.96
C GLY A 204 -7.09 22.30 -14.16
N PRO A 205 -7.75 21.71 -15.17
CA PRO A 205 -8.15 22.44 -16.37
C PRO A 205 -9.09 23.63 -16.10
N ASP A 206 -9.88 23.56 -15.02
CA ASP A 206 -10.82 24.61 -14.61
C ASP A 206 -10.21 25.61 -13.61
N GLY A 207 -8.90 25.52 -13.32
CA GLY A 207 -8.24 26.29 -12.27
C GLY A 207 -8.37 25.69 -10.86
N ASP A 208 -9.25 24.70 -10.69
CA ASP A 208 -9.42 23.94 -9.45
C ASP A 208 -8.20 23.07 -9.10
N ARG A 209 -7.84 23.03 -7.82
CA ARG A 209 -6.81 22.13 -7.29
C ARG A 209 -7.46 20.92 -6.63
N LYS A 210 -7.93 19.98 -7.44
CA LYS A 210 -8.46 18.68 -6.98
C LYS A 210 -7.62 17.56 -7.54
N TYR A 211 -7.08 16.70 -6.68
CA TYR A 211 -6.12 15.68 -7.08
C TYR A 211 -6.24 14.41 -6.25
N ALA A 212 -6.10 13.26 -6.89
CA ALA A 212 -5.85 12.01 -6.17
C ALA A 212 -4.91 11.12 -6.98
N ALA A 213 -4.07 10.36 -6.29
CA ALA A 213 -3.11 9.50 -6.96
C ALA A 213 -2.69 8.32 -6.11
N HIS A 214 -2.00 7.37 -6.73
CA HIS A 214 -1.26 6.34 -6.04
C HIS A 214 0.13 6.17 -6.66
N GLY A 215 1.13 5.85 -5.85
CA GLY A 215 2.51 5.60 -6.32
C GLY A 215 2.69 4.25 -7.01
N GLY A 216 1.74 3.33 -6.83
CA GLY A 216 1.94 1.95 -7.28
C GLY A 216 2.97 1.23 -6.40
N LEU A 217 3.44 0.06 -6.83
CA LEU A 217 4.41 -0.70 -6.07
C LEU A 217 5.83 -0.26 -6.40
N VAL A 218 6.53 0.31 -5.41
CA VAL A 218 7.96 0.59 -5.45
C VAL A 218 8.70 -0.54 -4.75
N VAL A 219 9.73 -1.06 -5.41
CA VAL A 219 10.60 -2.12 -4.89
C VAL A 219 11.86 -1.47 -4.32
N SER A 220 12.13 -1.65 -3.03
CA SER A 220 13.34 -1.13 -2.38
C SER A 220 14.38 -2.22 -2.22
N GLY A 221 15.66 -1.85 -2.28
CA GLY A 221 16.76 -2.78 -2.16
C GLY A 221 18.09 -2.11 -1.86
N ASN A 222 19.10 -2.93 -1.57
CA ASN A 222 20.46 -2.47 -1.34
C ASN A 222 21.10 -2.04 -2.67
N ARG A 223 21.74 -0.86 -2.66
CA ARG A 223 22.32 -0.22 -3.85
C ARG A 223 23.42 -1.07 -4.49
N ASP A 224 24.28 -1.69 -3.68
CA ASP A 224 25.51 -2.34 -4.16
C ASP A 224 25.27 -3.80 -4.57
N THR A 225 24.47 -4.52 -3.79
CA THR A 225 24.17 -5.95 -4.03
C THR A 225 22.94 -6.15 -4.92
N HIS A 226 22.13 -5.10 -5.08
CA HIS A 226 20.77 -5.14 -5.63
C HIS A 226 19.84 -6.13 -4.91
N ALA A 227 20.18 -6.51 -3.67
CA ALA A 227 19.34 -7.37 -2.87
C ALA A 227 18.04 -6.65 -2.52
N LEU A 228 16.91 -7.32 -2.74
CA LEU A 228 15.59 -6.85 -2.33
C LEU A 228 15.56 -6.58 -0.81
N ASN A 229 14.88 -5.52 -0.37
CA ASN A 229 14.73 -5.15 1.04
C ASN A 229 13.26 -4.96 1.43
N GLY A 230 12.40 -4.53 0.51
CA GLY A 230 11.00 -4.31 0.86
C GLY A 230 10.17 -3.72 -0.26
N PHE A 231 8.97 -3.31 0.12
CA PHE A 231 7.99 -2.75 -0.78
C PHE A 231 7.38 -1.50 -0.18
N HIS A 232 7.16 -0.51 -1.03
CA HIS A 232 6.66 0.80 -0.68
C HIS A 232 5.58 1.21 -1.68
N SER A 233 4.62 2.04 -1.26
CA SER A 233 3.64 2.69 -2.13
C SER A 233 3.20 4.00 -1.49
N THR A 234 2.64 4.88 -2.30
CA THR A 234 1.94 6.08 -1.83
C THR A 234 0.47 6.08 -2.22
N LEU A 235 -0.30 6.86 -1.48
CA LEU A 235 -1.69 7.19 -1.76
C LEU A 235 -1.88 8.69 -1.48
N THR A 236 -2.47 9.44 -2.41
CA THR A 236 -2.68 10.88 -2.29
C THR A 236 -4.16 11.21 -2.43
N PHE A 237 -4.64 12.10 -1.56
CA PHE A 237 -5.95 12.76 -1.63
C PHE A 237 -5.76 14.26 -1.40
N GLY A 238 -6.04 15.06 -2.41
CA GLY A 238 -5.83 16.50 -2.42
C GLY A 238 -4.40 16.86 -1.97
N PRO A 239 -4.25 17.71 -0.93
CA PRO A 239 -2.97 18.12 -0.39
C PRO A 239 -2.29 17.08 0.50
N VAL A 240 -2.89 15.91 0.72
CA VAL A 240 -2.40 14.91 1.69
C VAL A 240 -1.82 13.70 0.96
N GLN A 241 -0.57 13.37 1.27
CA GLN A 241 0.10 12.16 0.80
C GLN A 241 0.39 11.20 1.95
N TYR A 242 0.01 9.94 1.76
CA TYR A 242 0.32 8.82 2.64
C TYR A 242 1.42 7.98 1.99
N GLY A 243 2.59 7.88 2.62
CA GLY A 243 3.65 6.95 2.26
C GLY A 243 3.62 5.73 3.16
N PHE A 244 3.66 4.52 2.60
CA PHE A 244 3.59 3.31 3.41
C PHE A 244 4.46 2.19 2.85
N PHE A 245 5.14 1.46 3.74
CA PHE A 245 6.06 0.40 3.34
C PHE A 245 6.15 -0.73 4.38
N PHE A 246 6.67 -1.88 3.95
CA PHE A 246 7.18 -2.91 4.85
C PHE A 246 8.52 -3.44 4.36
N ARG A 247 9.33 -3.94 5.29
CA ARG A 247 10.63 -4.56 5.03
C ARG A 247 10.56 -6.07 5.14
N LEU A 248 11.37 -6.73 4.33
CA LEU A 248 11.57 -8.16 4.35
C LEU A 248 12.73 -8.51 5.28
N ASP A 249 12.55 -9.56 6.07
CA ASP A 249 13.65 -10.14 6.82
C ASP A 249 14.47 -11.11 5.94
N TRP A 250 15.61 -11.56 6.47
CA TRP A 250 16.53 -12.42 5.72
C TRP A 250 15.93 -13.80 5.39
N LYS A 251 14.99 -14.32 6.20
CA LYS A 251 14.32 -15.61 5.97
C LYS A 251 13.30 -15.48 4.85
N GLU A 252 12.55 -14.38 4.85
CA GLU A 252 11.63 -14.01 3.78
C GLU A 252 12.36 -13.85 2.44
N LEU A 253 13.51 -13.16 2.45
CA LEU A 253 14.36 -13.02 1.26
C LEU A 253 14.91 -14.35 0.76
N LEU A 254 15.33 -15.23 1.68
CA LEU A 254 15.80 -16.57 1.34
C LEU A 254 14.67 -17.40 0.71
N GLU A 255 13.46 -17.37 1.28
CA GLU A 255 12.30 -18.06 0.72
C GLU A 255 11.95 -17.53 -0.68
N LEU A 256 11.91 -16.20 -0.87
CA LEU A 256 11.67 -15.60 -2.18
C LEU A 256 12.72 -16.05 -3.21
N ARG A 257 14.00 -16.09 -2.83
CA ARG A 257 15.09 -16.50 -3.71
C ARG A 257 14.97 -17.96 -4.12
N LEU A 258 14.62 -18.85 -3.20
CA LEU A 258 14.59 -20.30 -3.43
C LEU A 258 13.28 -20.77 -4.08
N PHE A 259 12.12 -20.30 -3.60
CA PHE A 259 10.81 -20.82 -3.98
C PHE A 259 10.02 -19.90 -4.91
N HIS A 260 10.39 -18.62 -4.98
CA HIS A 260 9.77 -17.62 -5.85
C HIS A 260 10.79 -16.94 -6.78
N SER A 261 11.75 -17.71 -7.28
CA SER A 261 12.93 -17.24 -8.01
C SER A 261 12.61 -16.32 -9.20
N LYS A 262 11.53 -16.59 -9.95
CA LYS A 262 11.07 -15.72 -11.05
C LYS A 262 10.71 -14.32 -10.57
N PHE A 263 9.92 -14.23 -9.49
CA PHE A 263 9.56 -12.96 -8.89
C PHE A 263 10.78 -12.27 -8.27
N TYR A 264 11.62 -13.02 -7.56
CA TYR A 264 12.85 -12.48 -6.98
C TYR A 264 13.78 -11.88 -8.05
N ALA A 265 13.96 -12.55 -9.18
CA ALA A 265 14.74 -12.04 -10.31
C ALA A 265 14.14 -10.77 -10.91
N TRP A 266 12.81 -10.72 -11.04
CA TRP A 266 12.11 -9.50 -11.46
C TRP A 266 12.35 -8.35 -10.48
N ALA A 267 12.18 -8.59 -9.17
CA ALA A 267 12.35 -7.57 -8.14
C ALA A 267 13.79 -7.05 -8.09
N ARG A 268 14.78 -7.94 -8.19
CA ARG A 268 16.20 -7.55 -8.29
C ARG A 268 16.49 -6.70 -9.52
N LYS A 269 15.84 -6.99 -10.66
CA LYS A 269 15.95 -6.15 -11.87
C LYS A 269 15.39 -4.75 -11.61
N GLN A 270 14.28 -4.60 -10.89
CA GLN A 270 13.75 -3.29 -10.51
C GLN A 270 14.75 -2.51 -9.64
N VAL A 271 15.34 -3.15 -8.62
CA VAL A 271 16.35 -2.51 -7.75
C VAL A 271 17.58 -2.07 -8.56
N LYS A 272 18.06 -2.92 -9.47
CA LYS A 272 19.17 -2.61 -10.35
C LYS A 272 18.86 -1.40 -11.24
N GLN A 273 17.70 -1.39 -11.90
CA GLN A 273 17.25 -0.27 -12.72
C GLN A 273 17.17 1.03 -11.92
N GLY A 274 16.60 0.99 -10.72
CA GLY A 274 16.55 2.15 -9.82
C GLY A 274 17.90 2.65 -9.33
N THR A 275 18.93 1.78 -9.34
CA THR A 275 20.31 2.17 -8.98
C THR A 275 21.03 2.82 -10.17
N GLU A 276 20.82 2.30 -11.38
CA GLU A 276 21.40 2.83 -12.62
C GLU A 276 20.72 4.13 -13.07
N GLN A 277 19.44 4.29 -12.73
CA GLN A 277 18.62 5.46 -13.05
C GLN A 277 17.95 5.95 -11.76
N PRO A 278 18.71 6.64 -10.89
CA PRO A 278 18.19 7.13 -9.63
C PRO A 278 17.07 8.15 -9.88
N LEU A 279 16.11 8.19 -8.96
CA LEU A 279 15.08 9.21 -8.96
C LEU A 279 15.69 10.60 -8.81
N SER A 280 15.13 11.55 -9.55
CA SER A 280 15.26 12.96 -9.21
C SER A 280 14.63 13.24 -7.83
N GLU A 281 15.05 14.32 -7.19
CA GLU A 281 14.50 14.75 -5.90
C GLU A 281 12.97 14.94 -5.96
N ASN A 282 12.46 15.47 -7.07
CA ASN A 282 11.03 15.68 -7.27
C ASN A 282 10.26 14.36 -7.35
N GLU A 283 10.82 13.37 -8.06
CA GLU A 283 10.19 12.04 -8.13
C GLU A 283 10.20 11.35 -6.76
N ARG A 284 11.27 11.53 -5.97
CA ARG A 284 11.32 11.03 -4.58
C ARG A 284 10.22 11.66 -3.71
N LYS A 285 10.09 12.99 -3.73
CA LYS A 285 9.02 13.70 -3.00
C LYS A 285 7.63 13.25 -3.43
N SER A 286 7.42 13.03 -4.73
CA SER A 286 6.16 12.54 -5.27
C SER A 286 5.84 11.09 -4.84
N LEU A 287 6.86 10.35 -4.42
CA LEU A 287 6.76 9.02 -3.83
C LEU A 287 6.93 9.03 -2.30
N GLY A 288 6.94 10.18 -1.62
CA GLY A 288 7.13 10.23 -0.16
C GLY A 288 8.47 9.66 0.34
N LEU A 289 9.54 9.79 -0.46
CA LEU A 289 10.91 9.28 -0.24
C LEU A 289 11.99 10.36 -0.10
#